data_AF-A0A7S1R0U4-F1
#
_entry.id   AF-A0A7S1R0U4-F1
#
_cell.length_a   1.000
_cell.length_b   1.000
_cell.length_c   1.000
_cell.angle_alpha   90.00
_cell.angle_beta   90.00
_cell.angle_gamma   90.00
#
_symmetry.space_group_name_H-M   'P 1'
#
loop_
_entity.id
_entity.type
_entity.pdbx_description
1 polymer ?
#
loop_
_entity_poly.entity_id
_entity_poly.type
_entity_poly.pdbx_seq_one_letter_code
_entity_poly.pdbx_strand_id
1 'polypeptide(L)'
;VSCVNAWACQGLSHSPEALVRPSQVAEEARHAQVVLVSNWINDSRQHFADNKCYGGESIDSVATTNITVENLRRLVRAIRERNPTVRILIMARYPGAAGVVVNTGDQDRIRAINVAVERRITVEEPNTIFVNYAFPAGEEMFQTKNFGHPNCRGDKVMATAVVEALFRHGVISKGLALGDEELCLGSRDCASASTRCCQRSALCFVAADGRCAPYGPGVQ
;
A
#
# COMPACT_ATOMS: atom_id res chain seq x y z
N VAL A 1 -3.44 7.57 4.57
CA VAL A 1 -4.63 8.09 5.30
C VAL A 1 -5.84 7.29 4.83
N SER A 2 -6.61 6.69 5.75
CA SER A 2 -7.82 5.92 5.38
C SER A 2 -8.97 6.87 5.10
N CYS A 3 -8.95 7.50 3.93
CA CYS A 3 -9.80 8.66 3.66
C CYS A 3 -11.24 8.32 3.26
N VAL A 4 -11.53 7.11 2.79
CA VAL A 4 -12.72 6.96 1.94
C VAL A 4 -13.69 5.84 2.25
N ASN A 5 -13.52 5.07 3.33
CA ASN A 5 -14.57 4.16 3.80
C ASN A 5 -15.04 4.46 5.24
N ALA A 6 -14.31 5.30 5.99
CA ALA A 6 -14.70 5.67 7.36
C ALA A 6 -15.99 6.52 7.44
N TRP A 7 -16.30 7.29 6.40
CA TRP A 7 -17.53 8.11 6.30
C TRP A 7 -18.81 7.29 6.26
N ALA A 8 -18.75 6.10 5.64
CA ALA A 8 -19.90 5.23 5.52
C ALA A 8 -20.16 4.50 6.85
N CYS A 9 -19.12 4.01 7.52
CA CYS A 9 -19.24 3.28 8.80
C CYS A 9 -19.53 4.17 10.02
N GLN A 10 -19.84 5.47 9.85
CA GLN A 10 -20.00 6.41 10.96
C GLN A 10 -21.24 6.03 11.79
N GLY A 11 -21.02 5.73 13.08
CA GLY A 11 -22.08 5.25 13.99
C GLY A 11 -22.04 3.74 14.31
N LEU A 12 -21.23 2.95 13.59
CA LEU A 12 -21.04 1.52 13.85
C LEU A 12 -19.72 1.19 14.58
N SER A 13 -18.86 2.18 14.82
CA SER A 13 -17.60 2.01 15.57
C SER A 13 -17.47 3.03 16.70
N HIS A 14 -16.95 2.61 17.86
CA HIS A 14 -16.85 3.35 19.12
C HIS A 14 -15.87 4.55 19.14
N SER A 15 -15.36 5.02 18.00
CA SER A 15 -14.43 6.16 17.97
C SER A 15 -14.94 7.26 17.03
N PRO A 16 -15.16 8.49 17.52
CA PRO A 16 -15.48 9.66 16.69
C PRO A 16 -14.20 10.17 16.04
N GLU A 17 -13.56 9.38 15.19
CA GLU A 17 -12.48 9.91 14.37
C GLU A 17 -13.05 10.90 13.35
N ALA A 18 -12.47 12.10 13.33
CA ALA A 18 -12.86 13.15 12.42
C ALA A 18 -12.65 12.68 10.97
N LEU A 19 -13.70 12.79 10.16
CA LEU A 19 -13.65 12.46 8.74
C LEU A 19 -12.67 13.39 8.03
N VAL A 20 -11.68 12.81 7.36
CA VAL A 20 -10.76 13.57 6.49
C VAL A 20 -11.42 13.71 5.12
N ARG A 21 -11.84 14.92 4.78
CA ARG A 21 -12.47 15.22 3.48
C ARG A 21 -11.41 15.32 2.37
N PRO A 22 -11.73 14.96 1.13
CA PRO A 22 -10.83 15.15 -0.01
C PRO A 22 -10.29 16.58 -0.14
N SER A 23 -11.09 17.60 0.18
CA SER A 23 -10.68 19.00 0.15
C SER A 23 -9.62 19.35 1.20
N GLN A 24 -9.63 18.69 2.37
CA GLN A 24 -8.62 18.89 3.41
C GLN A 24 -7.28 18.29 2.96
N VAL A 25 -7.30 17.08 2.41
CA VAL A 25 -6.10 16.46 1.84
C VAL A 25 -5.55 17.30 0.68
N ALA A 26 -6.42 17.80 -0.20
CA ALA A 26 -6.02 18.66 -1.31
C ALA A 26 -5.36 19.96 -0.86
N GLU A 27 -5.88 20.56 0.23
CA GLU A 27 -5.30 21.76 0.82
C GLU A 27 -3.91 21.49 1.39
N GLU A 28 -3.72 20.40 2.13
CA GLU A 28 -2.41 19.99 2.64
C GLU A 28 -1.42 19.66 1.51
N ALA A 29 -1.90 19.05 0.43
CA ALA A 29 -1.10 18.67 -0.73
C ALA A 29 -0.82 19.82 -1.72
N ARG A 30 -1.33 21.04 -1.49
CA ARG A 30 -1.33 22.13 -2.48
C ARG A 30 0.07 22.56 -2.97
N HIS A 31 1.11 22.28 -2.19
CA HIS A 31 2.51 22.57 -2.54
C HIS A 31 3.38 21.32 -2.68
N ALA A 32 2.79 20.13 -2.54
CA ALA A 32 3.53 18.88 -2.64
C ALA A 32 3.93 18.61 -4.11
N GLN A 33 5.15 18.16 -4.34
CA GLN A 33 5.57 17.66 -5.66
C GLN A 33 5.06 16.24 -5.91
N VAL A 34 5.02 15.44 -4.83
CA VAL A 34 4.61 14.04 -4.83
C VAL A 34 3.65 13.83 -3.67
N VAL A 35 2.53 13.15 -3.93
CA VAL A 35 1.56 12.71 -2.92
C VAL A 35 1.42 11.20 -3.00
N LEU A 36 1.67 10.51 -1.89
CA LEU A 36 1.43 9.07 -1.76
C LEU A 36 0.13 8.83 -1.00
N VAL A 37 -0.85 8.22 -1.68
CA VAL A 37 -2.09 7.76 -1.07
C VAL A 37 -1.92 6.29 -0.69
N SER A 38 -1.76 6.04 0.61
CA SER A 38 -1.72 4.69 1.21
C SER A 38 -2.98 4.41 2.03
N ASN A 39 -3.33 3.12 2.13
CA ASN A 39 -4.44 2.61 2.95
C ASN A 39 -5.81 3.18 2.55
N TRP A 40 -6.08 3.25 1.25
CA TRP A 40 -7.32 3.81 0.68
C TRP A 40 -8.56 2.94 0.88
N ILE A 41 -8.39 1.65 1.20
CA ILE A 41 -9.45 0.79 1.74
C ILE A 41 -9.10 0.43 3.18
N ASN A 42 -10.05 0.60 4.09
CA ASN A 42 -10.03 -0.06 5.39
C ASN A 42 -11.23 -1.01 5.52
N ASP A 43 -11.12 -2.18 4.88
CA ASP A 43 -12.16 -3.22 4.95
C ASP A 43 -12.32 -3.79 6.35
N SER A 44 -11.37 -3.60 7.28
CA SER A 44 -11.60 -4.09 8.64
C SER A 44 -12.82 -3.41 9.24
N ARG A 45 -13.03 -2.11 8.97
CA ARG A 45 -14.26 -1.41 9.40
C ARG A 45 -15.50 -1.91 8.67
N GLN A 46 -15.41 -2.20 7.37
CA GLN A 46 -16.49 -2.84 6.61
C GLN A 46 -16.85 -4.20 7.22
N HIS A 47 -15.85 -5.01 7.54
CA HIS A 47 -16.01 -6.32 8.18
C HIS A 47 -16.59 -6.22 9.60
N PHE A 48 -16.06 -5.31 10.43
CA PHE A 48 -16.58 -5.06 11.79
C PHE A 48 -18.00 -4.46 11.79
N ALA A 49 -18.46 -3.93 10.67
CA ALA A 49 -19.80 -3.42 10.46
C ALA A 49 -20.71 -4.43 9.72
N ASP A 50 -20.40 -5.73 9.74
CA ASP A 50 -21.15 -6.78 9.03
C ASP A 50 -21.35 -6.50 7.53
N ASN A 51 -20.38 -5.84 6.91
CA ASN A 51 -20.41 -5.33 5.54
C ASN A 51 -21.49 -4.27 5.26
N LYS A 52 -22.04 -3.62 6.29
CA LYS A 52 -23.16 -2.66 6.19
C LYS A 52 -22.75 -1.20 6.28
N CYS A 53 -21.48 -0.86 6.06
CA CYS A 53 -21.07 0.54 6.21
C CYS A 53 -21.77 1.48 5.23
N TYR A 54 -22.18 1.04 4.05
CA TYR A 54 -22.71 1.95 3.03
C TYR A 54 -24.23 2.11 3.19
N GLY A 55 -24.64 2.94 4.15
CA GLY A 55 -26.06 3.22 4.38
C GLY A 55 -26.86 2.03 4.90
N GLY A 56 -26.20 1.05 5.54
CA GLY A 56 -26.83 -0.18 6.02
C GLY A 56 -26.88 -1.32 4.99
N GLU A 57 -26.48 -1.09 3.74
CA GLU A 57 -26.47 -2.10 2.69
C GLU A 57 -25.27 -3.04 2.83
N SER A 58 -25.52 -4.35 2.72
CA SER A 58 -24.46 -5.38 2.73
C SER A 58 -23.74 -5.39 1.39
N ILE A 59 -22.55 -4.79 1.34
CA ILE A 59 -21.73 -4.72 0.12
C ILE A 59 -20.55 -5.68 0.22
N ASP A 60 -20.44 -6.60 -0.75
CA ASP A 60 -19.33 -7.53 -0.83
C ASP A 60 -18.01 -6.82 -1.20
N SER A 61 -16.87 -7.51 -1.00
CA SER A 61 -15.55 -6.91 -1.22
C SER A 61 -15.20 -6.58 -2.67
N VAL A 62 -15.89 -7.17 -3.65
CA VAL A 62 -15.70 -6.82 -5.07
C VAL A 62 -16.46 -5.54 -5.37
N ALA A 63 -17.69 -5.40 -4.88
CA ALA A 63 -18.48 -4.19 -5.00
C ALA A 63 -17.83 -2.99 -4.27
N THR A 64 -17.12 -3.21 -3.14
CA THR A 64 -16.33 -2.14 -2.50
C THR A 64 -15.19 -1.62 -3.39
N THR A 65 -14.72 -2.40 -4.37
CA THR A 65 -13.72 -1.95 -5.36
C THR A 65 -14.25 -0.77 -6.18
N ASN A 66 -15.51 -0.81 -6.62
CA ASN A 66 -16.09 0.27 -7.42
C ASN A 66 -16.21 1.57 -6.62
N ILE A 67 -16.71 1.46 -5.38
CA ILE A 67 -16.81 2.59 -4.44
C ILE A 67 -15.43 3.21 -4.23
N THR A 68 -14.43 2.35 -4.00
CA THR A 68 -13.05 2.75 -3.81
C THR A 68 -12.47 3.51 -4.99
N VAL A 69 -12.68 3.03 -6.21
CA VAL A 69 -12.19 3.71 -7.42
C VAL A 69 -12.79 5.11 -7.52
N GLU A 70 -14.10 5.27 -7.36
CA GLU A 70 -14.74 6.59 -7.43
C GLU A 70 -14.24 7.54 -6.35
N ASN A 71 -14.01 7.00 -5.17
CA ASN A 71 -13.46 7.73 -4.04
C ASN A 71 -12.02 8.19 -4.27
N LEU A 72 -11.17 7.32 -4.81
CA LEU A 72 -9.81 7.67 -5.21
C LEU A 72 -9.82 8.74 -6.32
N ARG A 73 -10.71 8.63 -7.31
CA ARG A 73 -10.86 9.64 -8.37
C ARG A 73 -11.22 11.01 -7.81
N ARG A 74 -12.20 11.07 -6.91
CA ARG A 74 -12.60 12.32 -6.24
C ARG A 74 -11.43 12.95 -5.49
N LEU A 75 -10.65 12.14 -4.78
CA LEU A 75 -9.46 12.60 -4.07
C LEU A 75 -8.38 13.12 -5.03
N VAL A 76 -8.07 12.36 -6.08
CA VAL A 76 -7.08 12.71 -7.11
C VAL A 76 -7.45 14.05 -7.77
N ARG A 77 -8.72 14.21 -8.18
CA ARG A 77 -9.22 15.45 -8.78
C ARG A 77 -9.12 16.63 -7.84
N ALA A 78 -9.57 16.47 -6.59
CA ALA A 78 -9.49 17.54 -5.59
C ALA A 78 -8.03 18.00 -5.37
N ILE A 79 -7.08 17.07 -5.27
CA ILE A 79 -5.65 17.40 -5.15
C ILE A 79 -5.16 18.15 -6.39
N ARG A 80 -5.51 17.70 -7.60
CA ARG A 80 -5.08 18.33 -8.86
C ARG A 80 -5.69 19.70 -9.12
N GLU A 81 -6.93 19.91 -8.68
CA GLU A 81 -7.55 21.24 -8.71
C GLU A 81 -6.74 22.26 -7.90
N ARG A 82 -6.09 21.84 -6.82
CA ARG A 82 -5.22 22.69 -5.99
C ARG A 82 -3.78 22.72 -6.47
N ASN A 83 -3.30 21.65 -7.08
CA ASN A 83 -1.95 21.55 -7.62
C ASN A 83 -1.94 20.72 -8.91
N PRO A 84 -2.07 21.36 -10.09
CA PRO A 84 -2.13 20.64 -11.37
C PRO A 84 -0.85 19.87 -11.73
N THR A 85 0.28 20.17 -11.08
CA THR A 85 1.60 19.61 -11.41
C THR A 85 2.02 18.43 -10.54
N VAL A 86 1.25 18.14 -9.48
CA VAL A 86 1.57 17.08 -8.52
C VAL A 86 1.59 15.69 -9.16
N ARG A 87 2.56 14.87 -8.74
CA ARG A 87 2.58 13.43 -9.02
C ARG A 87 1.85 12.69 -7.91
N ILE A 88 0.79 11.98 -8.26
CA ILE A 88 -0.01 11.23 -7.28
C ILE A 88 0.29 9.75 -7.45
N LEU A 89 0.70 9.12 -6.35
CA LEU A 89 0.96 7.70 -6.25
C LEU A 89 -0.15 7.05 -5.44
N ILE A 90 -0.76 5.99 -5.97
CA ILE A 90 -1.73 5.17 -5.26
C ILE A 90 -1.04 3.85 -4.92
N MET A 91 -0.81 3.60 -3.65
CA MET A 91 -0.08 2.40 -3.21
C MET A 91 -1.01 1.20 -3.15
N ALA A 92 -0.65 0.08 -3.78
CA ALA A 92 -1.43 -1.15 -3.70
C ALA A 92 -1.75 -1.53 -2.24
N ARG A 93 -2.88 -2.21 -2.06
CA ARG A 93 -3.26 -2.76 -0.76
C ARG A 93 -2.45 -4.03 -0.48
N TYR A 94 -1.90 -4.14 0.73
CA TYR A 94 -1.23 -5.36 1.17
C TYR A 94 -2.26 -6.44 1.60
N PRO A 95 -1.91 -7.73 1.47
CA PRO A 95 -2.74 -8.85 1.95
C PRO A 95 -2.98 -8.80 3.46
N GLY A 96 -4.01 -9.49 3.95
CA GLY A 96 -4.30 -9.55 5.38
C GLY A 96 -3.23 -10.28 6.19
N ALA A 97 -3.28 -10.14 7.51
CA ALA A 97 -2.42 -10.86 8.43
C ALA A 97 -3.11 -12.13 8.97
N ALA A 98 -2.38 -13.24 9.01
CA ALA A 98 -2.73 -14.44 9.76
C ALA A 98 -1.75 -14.54 10.95
N GLY A 99 -2.04 -13.83 12.03
CA GLY A 99 -1.05 -13.60 13.09
C GLY A 99 0.03 -12.61 12.63
N VAL A 100 1.30 -13.03 12.64
CA VAL A 100 2.43 -12.20 12.15
C VAL A 100 2.80 -12.46 10.68
N VAL A 101 2.21 -13.49 10.08
CA VAL A 101 2.51 -13.90 8.69
C VAL A 101 1.45 -13.41 7.71
N VAL A 102 1.80 -13.42 6.42
CA VAL A 102 0.86 -13.13 5.35
C VAL A 102 -0.25 -14.18 5.28
N ASN A 103 -1.50 -13.71 5.28
CA ASN A 103 -2.67 -14.56 5.04
C ASN A 103 -2.68 -14.99 3.56
N THR A 104 -2.30 -16.23 3.28
CA THR A 104 -2.29 -16.76 1.91
C THR A 104 -3.70 -16.90 1.33
N GLY A 105 -4.71 -17.07 2.17
CA GLY A 105 -6.10 -17.24 1.74
C GLY A 105 -6.75 -15.99 1.15
N ASP A 106 -6.18 -14.80 1.33
CA ASP A 106 -6.71 -13.56 0.75
C ASP A 106 -5.84 -12.92 -0.33
N GLN A 107 -4.65 -13.47 -0.61
CA GLN A 107 -3.71 -12.90 -1.57
C GLN A 107 -4.30 -12.72 -2.97
N ASP A 108 -4.95 -13.77 -3.51
CA ASP A 108 -5.52 -13.71 -4.86
C ASP A 108 -6.67 -12.70 -4.94
N ARG A 109 -7.49 -12.63 -3.90
CA ARG A 109 -8.57 -11.63 -3.80
C ARG A 109 -8.01 -10.21 -3.76
N ILE A 110 -7.01 -9.96 -2.92
CA ILE A 110 -6.36 -8.64 -2.81
C ILE A 110 -5.65 -8.26 -4.11
N ARG A 111 -4.98 -9.22 -4.76
CA ARG A 111 -4.37 -9.01 -6.09
C ARG A 111 -5.43 -8.62 -7.12
N ALA A 112 -6.56 -9.32 -7.17
CA ALA A 112 -7.65 -9.00 -8.09
C ALA A 112 -8.21 -7.58 -7.84
N ILE A 113 -8.40 -7.19 -6.57
CA ILE A 113 -8.81 -5.83 -6.21
C ILE A 113 -7.78 -4.80 -6.68
N ASN A 114 -6.49 -5.01 -6.39
CA ASN A 114 -5.42 -4.09 -6.81
C ASN A 114 -5.36 -3.94 -8.33
N VAL A 115 -5.43 -5.04 -9.09
CA VAL A 115 -5.45 -5.01 -10.57
C VAL A 115 -6.66 -4.23 -11.09
N ALA A 116 -7.85 -4.44 -10.49
CA ALA A 116 -9.05 -3.71 -10.89
C ALA A 116 -8.94 -2.21 -10.60
N VAL A 117 -8.42 -1.83 -9.43
CA VAL A 117 -8.19 -0.43 -9.05
C VAL A 117 -7.12 0.20 -9.96
N GLU A 118 -5.99 -0.46 -10.16
CA GLU A 118 -4.89 -0.02 -11.02
C GLU A 118 -5.40 0.29 -12.43
N ARG A 119 -6.08 -0.68 -13.05
CA ARG A 119 -6.61 -0.53 -14.41
C ARG A 119 -7.55 0.66 -14.53
N ARG A 120 -8.45 0.85 -13.55
CA ARG A 120 -9.43 1.94 -13.62
C ARG A 120 -8.82 3.29 -13.30
N ILE A 121 -8.01 3.40 -12.24
CA ILE A 121 -7.46 4.68 -11.82
C ILE A 121 -6.44 5.23 -12.83
N THR A 122 -5.61 4.39 -13.44
CA THR A 122 -4.60 4.83 -14.40
C THR A 122 -5.18 5.23 -15.75
N VAL A 123 -6.28 4.59 -16.17
CA VAL A 123 -7.03 4.97 -17.39
C VAL A 123 -7.87 6.22 -17.17
N GLU A 124 -8.59 6.30 -16.05
CA GLU A 124 -9.55 7.38 -15.79
C GLU A 124 -8.89 8.66 -15.24
N GLU A 125 -7.71 8.55 -14.61
CA GLU A 125 -6.96 9.68 -14.04
C GLU A 125 -5.51 9.69 -14.53
N PRO A 126 -5.23 10.22 -15.75
CA PRO A 126 -3.89 10.21 -16.34
C PRO A 126 -2.88 10.94 -15.45
N ASN A 127 -1.60 10.55 -15.48
CA ASN A 127 -0.53 11.01 -14.56
C ASN A 127 -0.71 10.58 -13.09
N THR A 128 -1.53 9.55 -12.83
CA THR A 128 -1.56 8.83 -11.55
C THR A 128 -0.72 7.58 -11.69
N ILE A 129 0.16 7.34 -10.73
CA ILE A 129 1.04 6.17 -10.71
C ILE A 129 0.45 5.17 -9.71
N PHE A 130 0.19 3.94 -10.16
CA PHE A 130 -0.15 2.86 -9.24
C PHE A 130 1.14 2.15 -8.80
N VAL A 131 1.34 2.02 -7.50
CA VAL A 131 2.53 1.39 -6.93
C VAL A 131 2.17 -0.03 -6.52
N ASN A 132 2.51 -0.99 -7.38
CA ASN A 132 2.26 -2.41 -7.15
C ASN A 132 3.43 -3.07 -6.41
N TYR A 133 3.12 -4.05 -5.57
CA TYR A 133 4.09 -4.87 -4.83
C TYR A 133 3.44 -6.15 -4.32
N ALA A 134 4.27 -7.13 -3.98
CA ALA A 134 3.84 -8.38 -3.35
C ALA A 134 4.53 -8.57 -1.99
N PHE A 135 3.84 -9.23 -1.05
CA PHE A 135 4.49 -9.80 0.13
C PHE A 135 4.76 -11.29 -0.11
N PRO A 136 5.93 -11.82 0.28
CA PRO A 136 6.20 -13.24 0.16
C PRO A 136 5.26 -14.05 1.07
N ALA A 137 4.64 -15.08 0.50
CA ALA A 137 3.71 -15.95 1.21
C ALA A 137 4.39 -16.69 2.37
N GLY A 138 3.68 -16.84 3.50
CA GLY A 138 4.17 -17.58 4.66
C GLY A 138 5.27 -16.88 5.47
N GLU A 139 5.70 -15.69 5.07
CA GLU A 139 6.72 -14.92 5.78
C GLU A 139 6.12 -13.96 6.80
N GLU A 140 6.89 -13.68 7.85
CA GLU A 140 6.51 -12.73 8.90
C GLU A 140 6.65 -11.28 8.42
N MET A 141 5.52 -10.70 8.02
CA MET A 141 5.46 -9.37 7.44
C MET A 141 4.71 -8.37 8.33
N PHE A 142 4.14 -8.82 9.45
CA PHE A 142 3.31 -8.01 10.35
C PHE A 142 3.90 -7.87 11.75
N GLN A 143 3.45 -6.84 12.47
CA GLN A 143 3.86 -6.54 13.83
C GLN A 143 3.14 -7.44 14.84
N THR A 144 3.80 -7.72 15.96
CA THR A 144 3.21 -8.44 17.10
C THR A 144 2.34 -7.54 17.99
N LYS A 145 2.63 -6.23 18.04
CA LYS A 145 1.93 -5.27 18.92
C LYS A 145 0.69 -4.65 18.28
N ASN A 146 0.74 -4.38 16.97
CA ASN A 146 -0.36 -3.78 16.22
C ASN A 146 -0.81 -4.74 15.13
N PHE A 147 -1.87 -5.50 15.42
CA PHE A 147 -2.38 -6.53 14.52
C PHE A 147 -2.71 -5.93 13.13
N GLY A 148 -2.28 -6.61 12.06
CA GLY A 148 -2.55 -6.20 10.69
C GLY A 148 -1.69 -5.05 10.16
N HIS A 149 -0.77 -4.51 10.97
CA HIS A 149 0.20 -3.51 10.51
C HIS A 149 1.50 -4.18 10.05
N PRO A 150 2.07 -3.78 8.90
CA PRO A 150 3.36 -4.28 8.45
C PRO A 150 4.49 -4.01 9.46
N ASN A 151 5.42 -4.95 9.58
CA ASN A 151 6.67 -4.77 10.31
C ASN A 151 7.74 -4.15 9.38
N CYS A 152 8.98 -3.98 9.86
CA CYS A 152 10.07 -3.40 9.08
C CYS A 152 10.34 -4.12 7.75
N ARG A 153 10.09 -5.43 7.65
CA ARG A 153 10.22 -6.20 6.41
C ARG A 153 9.14 -5.77 5.40
N GLY A 154 7.89 -5.69 5.85
CA GLY A 154 6.78 -5.20 5.03
C GLY A 154 6.94 -3.74 4.62
N ASP A 155 7.38 -2.88 5.54
CA ASP A 155 7.67 -1.47 5.27
C ASP A 155 8.78 -1.32 4.23
N LYS A 156 9.84 -2.13 4.31
CA LYS A 156 10.91 -2.15 3.29
C LYS A 156 10.35 -2.47 1.91
N VAL A 157 9.52 -3.52 1.78
CA VAL A 157 8.93 -3.91 0.50
C VAL A 157 8.10 -2.76 -0.08
N MET A 158 7.23 -2.15 0.73
CA MET A 158 6.39 -1.03 0.29
C MET A 158 7.23 0.19 -0.11
N ALA A 159 8.23 0.57 0.69
CA ALA A 159 9.11 1.70 0.40
C ALA A 159 9.92 1.47 -0.89
N THR A 160 10.43 0.25 -1.07
CA THR A 160 11.19 -0.15 -2.26
C THR A 160 10.33 -0.05 -3.53
N ALA A 161 9.07 -0.50 -3.46
CA ALA A 161 8.13 -0.39 -4.56
C ALA A 161 7.80 1.06 -4.92
N VAL A 162 7.64 1.95 -3.92
CA VAL A 162 7.43 3.39 -4.17
C VAL A 162 8.63 4.00 -4.90
N VAL A 163 9.85 3.73 -4.44
CA VAL A 163 11.07 4.26 -5.07
C VAL A 163 11.22 3.71 -6.49
N GLU A 164 10.95 2.42 -6.70
CA GLU A 164 10.95 1.80 -8.02
C GLU A 164 9.93 2.45 -8.97
N ALA A 165 8.70 2.68 -8.51
CA ALA A 165 7.66 3.33 -9.30
C ALA A 165 8.03 4.77 -9.67
N LEU A 166 8.54 5.55 -8.70
CA LEU A 166 9.01 6.92 -8.95
C LEU A 166 10.11 6.95 -10.02
N PHE A 167 11.05 6.00 -9.97
CA PHE A 167 12.14 5.90 -10.93
C PHE A 167 11.63 5.49 -12.32
N ARG A 168 10.82 4.43 -12.41
CA ARG A 168 10.26 3.93 -13.68
C ARG A 168 9.41 4.97 -14.41
N HIS A 169 8.71 5.83 -13.67
CA HIS A 169 7.93 6.92 -14.22
C HIS A 169 8.71 8.24 -14.41
N GLY A 170 10.03 8.23 -14.21
CA GLY A 170 10.89 9.40 -14.43
C GLY A 170 10.63 10.56 -13.47
N VAL A 171 10.01 10.31 -12.31
CA VAL A 171 9.82 11.32 -11.26
C VAL A 171 11.12 11.59 -10.53
N ILE A 172 11.94 10.56 -10.32
CA ILE A 172 13.30 10.66 -9.77
C ILE A 172 14.31 10.12 -10.78
N SER A 173 15.53 10.66 -10.76
CA SER A 173 16.60 10.32 -11.71
C SER A 173 17.40 9.08 -11.33
N LYS A 174 17.30 8.61 -10.08
CA LYS A 174 18.01 7.43 -9.58
C LYS A 174 17.06 6.54 -8.80
N GLY A 175 17.05 5.26 -9.14
CA GLY A 175 16.27 4.23 -8.47
C GLY A 175 17.16 3.26 -7.68
N LEU A 176 16.52 2.21 -7.16
CA LEU A 176 17.19 1.07 -6.56
C LEU A 176 17.55 0.05 -7.65
N ALA A 177 18.70 -0.60 -7.51
CA ALA A 177 19.12 -1.65 -8.42
C ALA A 177 18.48 -2.97 -8.00
N LEU A 178 17.18 -3.12 -8.19
CA LEU A 178 16.45 -4.27 -7.66
C LEU A 178 16.65 -5.52 -8.52
N GLY A 179 16.72 -6.67 -7.85
CA GLY A 179 16.69 -7.98 -8.49
C GLY A 179 15.28 -8.35 -8.96
N ASP A 180 15.20 -9.48 -9.66
CA ASP A 180 13.94 -10.10 -10.06
C ASP A 180 13.06 -10.38 -8.85
N GLU A 181 11.77 -10.07 -8.95
CA GLU A 181 10.86 -10.18 -7.80
C GLU A 181 10.59 -11.64 -7.43
N GLU A 182 10.33 -12.50 -8.42
CA GLU A 182 10.00 -13.91 -8.18
C GLU A 182 11.17 -14.66 -7.53
N LEU A 183 12.39 -14.35 -7.96
CA LEU A 183 13.60 -15.00 -7.44
C LEU A 183 14.08 -14.41 -6.12
N CYS A 184 14.01 -13.09 -5.93
CA CYS A 184 14.70 -12.43 -4.83
C CYS A 184 13.79 -12.05 -3.65
N LEU A 185 12.48 -11.81 -3.84
CA LEU A 185 11.61 -11.21 -2.82
C LEU A 185 11.55 -12.05 -1.53
N GLY A 186 11.39 -13.36 -1.67
CA GLY A 186 11.34 -14.32 -0.56
C GLY A 186 12.69 -14.97 -0.22
N SER A 187 13.80 -14.51 -0.80
CA SER A 187 15.10 -15.15 -0.59
C SER A 187 15.58 -14.99 0.85
N ARG A 188 15.91 -16.11 1.49
CA ARG A 188 16.46 -16.22 2.85
C ARG A 188 18.00 -16.29 2.87
N ASP A 189 18.61 -16.64 1.73
CA ASP A 189 20.07 -16.75 1.63
C ASP A 189 20.71 -15.38 1.41
N CYS A 190 20.81 -14.60 2.49
CA CYS A 190 21.36 -13.26 2.43
C CYS A 190 22.88 -13.26 2.22
N ALA A 191 23.60 -14.29 2.68
CA ALA A 191 25.06 -14.31 2.61
C ALA A 191 25.57 -14.44 1.16
N SER A 192 24.85 -15.19 0.31
CA SER A 192 25.19 -15.37 -1.10
C SER A 192 24.43 -14.43 -2.05
N ALA A 193 23.42 -13.71 -1.54
CA ALA A 193 22.60 -12.84 -2.37
C ALA A 193 23.43 -11.71 -3.01
N SER A 194 23.23 -11.52 -4.32
CA SER A 194 23.70 -10.31 -5.00
C SER A 194 23.11 -9.06 -4.32
N THR A 195 23.80 -7.92 -4.39
CA THR A 195 23.29 -6.65 -3.85
C THR A 195 21.88 -6.34 -4.36
N ARG A 196 21.59 -6.68 -5.62
CA ARG A 196 20.27 -6.47 -6.23
C ARG A 196 19.19 -7.34 -5.59
N CYS A 197 19.47 -8.62 -5.38
CA CYS A 197 18.54 -9.49 -4.66
C CYS A 197 18.40 -9.07 -3.19
N CYS A 198 19.48 -8.64 -2.55
CA CYS A 198 19.44 -8.18 -1.17
C CYS A 198 18.53 -6.95 -0.98
N GLN A 199 18.60 -6.00 -1.93
CA GLN A 199 17.73 -4.82 -1.92
C GLN A 199 16.26 -5.21 -2.13
N ARG A 200 15.96 -6.17 -3.02
CA ARG A 200 14.60 -6.66 -3.27
C ARG A 200 14.04 -7.55 -2.15
N SER A 201 14.87 -8.39 -1.51
CA SER A 201 14.43 -9.37 -0.53
C SER A 201 13.75 -8.71 0.68
N ALA A 202 12.61 -9.25 1.08
CA ALA A 202 11.94 -8.85 2.32
C ALA A 202 12.67 -9.34 3.58
N LEU A 203 13.54 -10.34 3.44
CA LEU A 203 14.15 -11.08 4.55
C LEU A 203 15.62 -10.72 4.79
N CYS A 204 16.22 -10.01 3.84
CA CYS A 204 17.57 -9.51 3.91
C CYS A 204 17.62 -7.98 3.96
N PHE A 205 18.73 -7.41 4.38
CA PHE A 205 19.02 -5.98 4.26
C PHE A 205 20.48 -5.76 3.89
N VAL A 206 20.77 -4.59 3.32
CA VAL A 206 22.15 -4.16 3.06
C VAL A 206 22.65 -3.47 4.32
N ALA A 207 23.61 -4.08 5.01
CA ALA A 207 24.21 -3.55 6.21
C ALA A 207 25.10 -2.33 5.92
N ALA A 208 25.54 -1.64 6.98
CA ALA A 208 26.37 -0.45 6.85
C ALA A 208 27.73 -0.72 6.16
N ASP A 209 28.25 -1.95 6.25
CA ASP A 209 29.46 -2.39 5.54
C ASP A 209 29.21 -2.78 4.07
N GLY A 210 27.98 -2.58 3.58
CA GLY A 210 27.56 -2.90 2.21
C GLY A 210 27.27 -4.38 1.98
N ARG A 211 27.44 -5.25 2.98
CA ARG A 211 27.13 -6.67 2.86
C ARG A 211 25.64 -6.93 3.04
N CYS A 212 25.19 -8.02 2.43
CA CYS A 212 23.84 -8.49 2.63
C CYS A 212 23.75 -9.35 3.90
N ALA A 213 22.77 -9.07 4.75
CA ALA A 213 22.58 -9.73 6.03
C ALA A 213 21.09 -10.06 6.27
N PRO A 214 20.77 -11.13 7.03
CA PRO A 214 19.39 -11.43 7.41
C PRO A 214 18.92 -10.52 8.53
N TYR A 215 17.61 -10.25 8.57
CA TYR A 215 17.00 -9.60 9.75
C TYR A 215 17.12 -10.49 10.99
N GLY A 216 17.54 -9.93 12.12
CA GLY A 216 17.69 -10.64 13.40
C GLY A 216 17.23 -9.82 14.61
N PRO A 217 16.99 -10.47 15.76
CA PRO A 217 16.61 -9.77 17.00
C PRO A 217 17.66 -8.71 17.37
N GLY A 218 17.21 -7.47 17.62
CA GLY A 218 18.10 -6.37 18.04
C GLY A 218 18.86 -5.67 16.90
N VAL A 219 18.65 -6.06 15.65
CA VAL A 219 19.19 -5.38 14.48
C VAL A 219 18.04 -4.66 13.77
N GLN A 220 17.88 -3.38 14.09
CA GLN A 220 17.00 -2.42 13.41
C GLN A 220 17.85 -1.41 12.66
#